data_AF-A0A9E3NTW3-F1
#
_entry.id   AF-A0A9E3NTW3-F1
#
_cell.length_a   1.000
_cell.length_b   1.000
_cell.length_c   1.000
_cell.angle_alpha   90.00
_cell.angle_beta   90.00
_cell.angle_gamma   90.00
#
_symmetry.space_group_name_H-M   'P 1'
#
loop_
_entity.id
_entity.type
_entity.pdbx_description
1 polymer ?
#
loop_
_entity_poly.entity_id
_entity_poly.type
_entity_poly.pdbx_seq_one_letter_code
_entity_poly.pdbx_strand_id
1 'polypeptide(L)'
;MAEALVEATGAGAHIELEDVAPDKIGGMVLSGSFAPLSPSERQDHIWKSLDQHLNAFERTRVVFIVTDTPEEYEALKKAAG
;
A
#
# COMPACT_ATOMS: atom_id res chain seq x y z
N MET A 1 1.40 -9.57 6.78
CA MET A 1 0.98 -8.49 5.84
C MET A 1 1.56 -7.14 6.22
N ALA A 2 1.30 -6.62 7.43
CA ALA A 2 1.89 -5.35 7.87
C ALA A 2 3.43 -5.34 7.76
N GLU A 3 4.10 -6.43 8.17
CA GLU A 3 5.55 -6.59 8.03
C GLU A 3 6.03 -6.48 6.57
N ALA A 4 5.33 -7.13 5.63
CA ALA A 4 5.66 -7.07 4.21
C ALA A 4 5.55 -5.65 3.65
N LEU A 5 4.53 -4.90 4.08
CA LEU A 5 4.36 -3.51 3.67
C LEU A 5 5.43 -2.60 4.28
N VAL A 6 5.81 -2.82 5.54
CA VAL A 6 6.92 -2.10 6.18
C VAL A 6 8.26 -2.40 5.49
N GLU A 7 8.50 -3.63 5.06
CA GLU A 7 9.70 -3.98 4.29
C GLU A 7 9.73 -3.25 2.94
N ALA A 8 8.59 -3.18 2.25
CA ALA A 8 8.49 -2.50 0.96
C ALA A 8 8.59 -0.96 1.07
N THR A 9 8.22 -0.38 2.22
CA THR A 9 8.02 1.08 2.29
C THR A 9 8.87 1.78 3.34
N GLY A 10 9.55 1.01 4.18
CA GLY A 10 10.34 1.50 5.30
C GLY A 10 9.50 1.79 6.55
N ALA A 11 10.18 1.92 7.69
CA ALA A 11 9.55 2.10 9.01
C ALA A 11 8.76 3.42 9.17
N GLY A 12 8.92 4.37 8.25
CA GLY A 12 8.20 5.66 8.26
C GLY A 12 6.89 5.66 7.47
N ALA A 13 6.48 4.52 6.93
CA ALA A 13 5.26 4.44 6.14
C ALA A 13 4.00 4.42 7.01
N HIS A 14 2.97 5.12 6.55
CA HIS A 14 1.64 5.08 7.14
C HIS A 14 0.80 4.05 6.38
N ILE A 15 0.30 3.03 7.08
CA ILE A 15 -0.41 1.90 6.48
C ILE A 15 -1.80 1.82 7.11
N GLU A 16 -2.83 2.00 6.28
CA GLU A 16 -4.23 1.83 6.64
C GLU A 16 -4.82 0.72 5.80
N LEU A 17 -5.07 -0.43 6.42
CA LEU A 17 -5.72 -1.57 5.79
C LEU A 17 -7.02 -1.88 6.51
N GLU A 18 -8.07 -2.11 5.74
CA GLU A 18 -9.42 -2.37 6.24
C GLU A 18 -10.04 -3.59 5.55
N ASP A 19 -10.95 -4.25 6.24
CA ASP A 19 -11.79 -5.29 5.66
C ASP A 19 -12.88 -4.62 4.80
N VAL A 20 -12.72 -4.66 3.48
CA VAL A 20 -13.65 -4.02 2.53
C VAL A 20 -14.84 -4.90 2.16
N ALA A 21 -14.73 -6.20 2.43
CA ALA A 21 -15.79 -7.20 2.34
C ALA A 21 -15.38 -8.39 3.23
N PRO A 22 -16.28 -9.38 3.50
CA PRO A 22 -15.89 -10.59 4.21
C PRO A 22 -14.65 -11.22 3.57
N ASP A 23 -13.60 -11.39 4.35
CA ASP A 23 -12.30 -11.94 3.96
C ASP A 23 -11.52 -11.16 2.89
N LYS A 24 -11.91 -9.92 2.56
CA LYS A 24 -11.20 -9.06 1.60
C LYS A 24 -10.60 -7.84 2.27
N ILE A 25 -9.33 -7.60 1.99
CA ILE A 25 -8.55 -6.50 2.54
C ILE A 25 -8.24 -5.51 1.42
N GLY A 26 -8.49 -4.24 1.70
CA GLY A 26 -8.09 -3.13 0.85
C GLY A 26 -7.59 -1.97 1.70
N GLY A 27 -6.90 -1.02 1.08
CA GLY A 27 -6.47 0.15 1.82
C GLY A 27 -5.42 0.98 1.11
N MET A 28 -4.65 1.69 1.92
CA MET A 28 -3.71 2.71 1.48
C MET A 28 -2.39 2.58 2.22
N VAL A 29 -1.31 2.84 1.49
CA VAL A 29 0.04 2.94 2.03
C VAL A 29 0.63 4.27 1.59
N LEU A 30 1.01 5.10 2.56
CA LEU A 30 1.69 6.36 2.34
C LEU A 30 3.16 6.23 2.72
N SER A 31 4.07 6.49 1.78
CA SER A 31 5.50 6.50 2.09
C SER A 31 6.27 7.53 1.27
N GLY A 32 7.22 8.20 1.91
CA GLY A 32 8.19 9.06 1.21
C GLY A 32 9.09 8.30 0.24
N SER A 33 9.24 6.98 0.41
CA SER A 33 10.02 6.13 -0.52
C SER A 33 9.39 6.04 -1.92
N PHE A 34 8.12 6.42 -2.07
CA PHE A 34 7.42 6.43 -3.34
C PHE A 34 7.68 7.67 -4.21
N ALA A 35 8.28 8.73 -3.66
CA ALA A 35 8.54 9.98 -4.37
C ALA A 35 9.35 9.82 -5.69
N PRO A 36 10.41 8.99 -5.76
CA PRO A 36 11.15 8.79 -7.01
C PRO A 36 10.52 7.76 -7.95
N LEU A 37 9.44 7.08 -7.54
CA LEU A 37 8.85 5.94 -8.26
C LEU A 37 7.60 6.36 -9.02
N SER A 38 7.44 5.85 -10.24
CA SER A 38 6.18 5.92 -10.98
C SER A 38 5.08 5.09 -10.29
N PRO A 39 3.78 5.36 -10.57
CA PRO A 39 2.69 4.60 -9.98
C PRO A 39 2.80 3.08 -10.18
N SER A 40 3.23 2.63 -11.37
CA SER A 40 3.43 1.20 -11.65
C SER A 40 4.57 0.62 -10.82
N GLU A 41 5.69 1.33 -10.68
CA GLU A 41 6.82 0.87 -9.86
C GLU A 41 6.45 0.76 -8.37
N ARG A 42 5.64 1.70 -7.86
CA ARG A 42 5.11 1.63 -6.48
C ARG A 42 4.29 0.35 -6.29
N GLN A 43 3.40 0.04 -7.24
CA GLN A 43 2.57 -1.16 -7.21
C GLN A 43 3.41 -2.43 -7.31
N ASP A 44 4.33 -2.51 -8.27
CA ASP A 44 5.23 -3.66 -8.43
C ASP A 44 6.05 -3.91 -7.16
N HIS A 45 6.51 -2.83 -6.51
CA HIS A 45 7.27 -2.90 -5.27
C HIS A 45 6.45 -3.49 -4.11
N ILE A 46 5.23 -2.99 -3.91
CA ILE A 46 4.29 -3.52 -2.91
C ILE A 46 3.96 -4.99 -3.20
N TRP A 47 3.57 -5.32 -4.43
CA TRP A 47 3.15 -6.67 -4.78
C TRP A 47 4.28 -7.68 -4.66
N LYS A 48 5.51 -7.30 -5.06
CA LYS A 48 6.68 -8.17 -4.90
C LYS A 48 6.93 -8.54 -3.43
N SER A 49 6.83 -7.58 -2.51
CA SER A 49 6.99 -7.88 -1.08
C SER A 49 5.85 -8.74 -0.54
N LEU A 50 4.61 -8.45 -0.93
CA LEU A 50 3.45 -9.25 -0.53
C LEU A 50 3.55 -10.69 -1.03
N ASP A 51 3.99 -10.92 -2.27
CA ASP A 51 4.15 -12.26 -2.84
C ASP A 51 5.25 -13.08 -2.15
N GLN A 52 6.20 -12.43 -1.49
CA GLN A 52 7.24 -13.10 -0.70
C GLN A 52 6.75 -13.52 0.69
N HIS A 53 5.73 -12.84 1.23
CA HIS A 53 5.28 -13.00 2.61
C HIS A 53 3.92 -13.66 2.75
N LEU A 54 3.07 -13.56 1.73
CA LEU A 54 1.72 -14.11 1.74
C LEU A 54 1.70 -15.44 1.00
N ASN A 55 0.96 -16.39 1.55
CA ASN A 55 0.61 -17.59 0.78
C ASN A 55 -0.46 -17.26 -0.29
N ALA A 56 -0.68 -18.20 -1.21
CA ALA A 56 -1.62 -18.01 -2.33
C ALA A 56 -3.04 -17.64 -1.87
N PHE A 57 -3.52 -18.18 -0.75
CA PHE A 57 -4.84 -17.85 -0.20
C PHE A 57 -4.87 -16.42 0.35
N GLU A 58 -3.91 -16.05 1.19
CA GLU A 58 -3.80 -14.69 1.75
C GLU A 58 -3.66 -13.63 0.67
N ARG A 59 -2.91 -13.94 -0.40
CA ARG A 59 -2.74 -13.07 -1.55
C ARG A 59 -4.06 -12.76 -2.27
N THR A 60 -5.00 -13.70 -2.31
CA THR A 60 -6.34 -13.49 -2.90
C THR A 60 -7.26 -12.61 -2.05
N ARG A 61 -6.90 -12.39 -0.77
CA ARG A 61 -7.67 -11.53 0.13
C ARG A 61 -7.38 -10.06 -0.15
N VAL A 62 -6.18 -9.71 -0.59
CA VAL A 62 -5.81 -8.32 -0.92
C VAL A 62 -6.43 -7.95 -2.28
N VAL A 63 -7.39 -7.04 -2.28
CA VAL A 63 -8.13 -6.64 -3.50
C VAL A 63 -7.60 -5.35 -4.14
N PHE A 64 -7.12 -4.41 -3.34
CA PHE A 64 -6.46 -3.20 -3.83
C PHE A 64 -5.58 -2.59 -2.74
N ILE A 65 -4.52 -1.91 -3.15
CA ILE A 65 -3.70 -1.05 -2.28
C ILE A 65 -3.42 0.22 -3.05
N VAL A 66 -3.85 1.36 -2.51
CA VAL A 66 -3.50 2.68 -3.01
C VAL A 66 -2.12 3.06 -2.48
N THR A 67 -1.27 3.62 -3.34
CA THR A 67 0.13 3.96 -3.00
C THR A 67 0.42 5.41 -3.34
N ASP A 68 0.61 6.24 -2.32
CA ASP A 68 0.90 7.66 -2.47
C ASP A 68 2.05 8.09 -1.55
N THR A 69 2.62 9.26 -1.81
CA THR A 69 3.45 9.96 -0.83
C THR A 69 2.56 10.73 0.15
N PRO A 70 3.05 11.02 1.38
CA PRO A 70 2.32 11.89 2.30
C PRO A 70 1.98 13.26 1.69
N GLU A 71 2.86 13.81 0.86
CA GLU A 71 2.65 15.10 0.18
C GLU A 71 1.54 15.05 -0.87
N GLU A 72 1.53 14.00 -1.70
CA GLU A 72 0.46 13.75 -2.69
C GLU A 72 -0.90 13.59 -1.99
N TYR A 73 -0.94 12.79 -0.92
CA TYR A 73 -2.16 12.56 -0.15
C TYR A 73 -2.73 13.86 0.45
N GLU A 74 -1.87 14.67 1.07
CA GLU A 74 -2.28 15.97 1.62
C GLU A 74 -2.75 16.95 0.53
N ALA A 75 -2.13 16.94 -0.65
CA ALA A 75 -2.55 17.76 -1.78
C ALA A 75 -3.94 17.35 -2.30
N LEU A 76 -4.19 16.04 -2.46
CA LEU A 76 -5.48 15.50 -2.88
C LEU A 76 -6.58 15.80 -1.85
N LYS A 77 -6.28 15.64 -0.56
CA LYS A 77 -7.21 15.95 0.53
C LYS A 77 -7.61 17.42 0.54
N LYS A 78 -6.68 18.33 0.26
CA LYS A 78 -6.97 19.78 0.11
C LYS A 78 -7.80 20.10 -1.12
N ALA A 79 -7.62 19.36 -2.22
CA ALA A 79 -8.38 19.59 -3.45
C ALA A 79 -9.82 19.03 -3.37
N ALA A 80 -10.07 18.07 -2.48
CA ALA A 80 -11.37 17.45 -2.28
C ALA A 80 -12.28 18.18 -1.27
N GLY A 81 -11.76 19.18 -0.54
CA GLY A 81 -12.50 20.00 0.43
C GLY A 81 -12.75 21.42 -0.08
#